data_AF-A0A392ML77-F1
#
_entry.id   AF-A0A392ML77-F1
#
_cell.length_a   1.000
_cell.length_b   1.000
_cell.length_c   1.000
_cell.angle_alpha   90.00
_cell.angle_beta   90.00
_cell.angle_gamma   90.00
#
_symmetry.space_group_name_H-M   'P 1'
#
loop_
_entity.id
_entity.type
_entity.pdbx_description
1 polymer ?
#
loop_
_entity_poly.entity_id
_entity_poly.type
_entity_poly.pdbx_seq_one_letter_code
_entity_poly.pdbx_strand_id
1 'polypeptide(L)'
;MIEHTKKLVEDKFTTLNGYEHNAEVIYGDTDSVMVQFGVSAVEEAMNLGREAAEYISGTFIKPIKLEFEKIYYPYLLISKKRYAGLFWTKPDNFDKMDTKGIETVRRDNCLLVKNLVNDCLHKILIDRDVPGAVQYVKNAISDLLMNRMDLSLLVITKGLTKTGDDYEVKTAHVELAERMRK
;
A
#
# COMPACT_ATOMS: atom_id res chain seq x y z
N MET A 1 18.27 14.34 -5.06
CA MET A 1 18.72 13.07 -4.45
C MET A 1 17.91 11.91 -5.02
N ILE A 2 16.59 11.86 -4.86
CA ILE A 2 15.76 10.77 -5.41
C ILE A 2 15.90 10.56 -6.92
N GLU A 3 15.91 11.63 -7.73
CA GLU A 3 16.10 11.53 -9.19
C GLU A 3 17.49 10.99 -9.56
N HIS A 4 18.50 11.35 -8.76
CA HIS A 4 19.85 10.84 -8.94
C HIS A 4 19.93 9.34 -8.61
N THR A 5 19.30 8.92 -7.51
CA THR A 5 19.14 7.51 -7.13
C THR A 5 18.44 6.73 -8.24
N LYS A 6 17.33 7.25 -8.78
CA LYS A 6 16.59 6.61 -9.87
C LYS A 6 17.50 6.35 -11.08
N LYS A 7 18.19 7.40 -11.55
CA LYS A 7 19.08 7.29 -12.69
C LYS A 7 20.21 6.28 -12.46
N LEU A 8 20.83 6.29 -11.28
CA LEU A 8 21.91 5.34 -10.96
C LEU A 8 21.44 3.88 -10.96
N VAL A 9 20.22 3.62 -10.48
CA VAL A 9 19.63 2.27 -10.54
C VAL A 9 19.46 1.82 -11.99
N GLU A 10 18.81 2.65 -12.80
CA GLU A 10 18.48 2.34 -14.20
C GLU A 10 19.73 2.25 -15.09
N ASP A 11 20.79 3.00 -14.80
CA ASP A 11 22.05 2.96 -15.57
C ASP A 11 22.91 1.75 -15.17
N LYS A 12 22.95 1.38 -13.89
CA LYS A 12 23.85 0.34 -13.35
C LYS A 12 23.30 -1.07 -13.56
N PHE A 13 22.03 -1.31 -13.21
CA PHE A 13 21.43 -2.63 -13.19
C PHE A 13 20.78 -2.96 -14.54
N THR A 14 21.63 -3.13 -15.56
CA THR A 14 21.22 -3.41 -16.94
C THR A 14 21.87 -4.67 -17.48
N THR A 15 21.27 -5.27 -18.50
CA THR A 15 21.83 -6.44 -19.20
C THR A 15 23.17 -6.15 -19.85
N LEU A 16 23.40 -4.89 -20.25
CA LEU A 16 24.69 -4.43 -20.79
C LEU A 16 25.81 -4.50 -19.76
N ASN A 17 25.49 -4.34 -18.48
CA ASN A 17 26.43 -4.44 -17.37
C ASN A 17 26.52 -5.85 -16.77
N GLY A 18 25.93 -6.86 -17.43
CA GLY A 18 26.03 -8.27 -17.05
C GLY A 18 24.94 -8.77 -16.09
N TYR A 19 23.88 -7.99 -15.84
CA TYR A 19 22.72 -8.45 -15.07
C TYR A 19 21.74 -9.25 -15.94
N GLU A 20 20.91 -10.08 -15.33
CA GLU A 20 19.93 -10.90 -16.05
C GLU A 20 18.83 -10.08 -16.73
N HIS A 21 18.44 -8.96 -16.10
CA HIS A 21 17.38 -8.08 -16.57
C HIS A 21 17.75 -6.60 -16.39
N ASN A 22 17.02 -5.73 -17.09
CA ASN A 22 17.09 -4.29 -16.86
C ASN A 22 16.17 -3.93 -15.69
N ALA A 23 16.74 -3.30 -14.66
CA ALA A 23 15.97 -2.79 -13.54
C ALA A 23 15.19 -1.54 -13.92
N GLU A 24 13.97 -1.41 -13.40
CA GLU A 24 13.09 -0.25 -13.62
C GLU A 24 12.61 0.32 -12.28
N VAL A 25 12.62 1.64 -12.13
CA VAL A 25 12.04 2.28 -10.93
C VAL A 25 10.56 2.53 -11.14
N ILE A 26 9.73 1.68 -10.53
CA ILE A 26 8.27 1.66 -10.71
C ILE A 26 7.54 2.67 -9.82
N TYR A 27 8.15 3.10 -8.71
CA TYR A 27 7.56 4.08 -7.80
C TYR A 27 8.62 4.77 -6.95
N GLY A 28 8.33 5.99 -6.49
CA GLY A 28 9.14 6.68 -5.48
C GLY A 28 8.31 7.68 -4.69
N ASP A 29 8.58 7.80 -3.40
CA ASP A 29 7.93 8.75 -2.51
C ASP A 29 8.95 9.38 -1.58
N THR A 30 9.28 10.66 -1.85
CA THR A 30 10.17 11.55 -1.08
C THR A 30 11.60 11.01 -0.82
N ASP A 31 11.70 9.98 -0.01
CA ASP A 31 12.90 9.36 0.54
C ASP A 31 13.05 7.88 0.17
N SER A 32 12.07 7.30 -0.53
CA SER A 32 12.08 5.89 -0.94
C SER A 32 11.93 5.72 -2.45
N VAL A 33 12.59 4.70 -2.99
CA VAL A 33 12.45 4.23 -4.38
C VAL A 33 12.10 2.75 -4.37
N MET A 34 11.17 2.34 -5.24
CA MET A 34 10.79 0.96 -5.46
C MET A 34 11.30 0.51 -6.82
N VAL A 35 12.15 -0.50 -6.81
CA VAL A 35 12.85 -1.00 -8.00
C VAL A 35 12.33 -2.38 -8.34
N GLN A 36 11.97 -2.58 -9.61
CA GLN A 36 11.69 -3.89 -10.18
C GLN A 36 12.95 -4.42 -10.88
N PHE A 37 13.60 -5.41 -10.28
CA PHE A 37 14.82 -6.02 -10.82
C PHE A 37 14.57 -7.09 -11.89
N GLY A 38 13.33 -7.52 -12.09
CA GLY A 38 12.96 -8.53 -13.09
C GLY A 38 13.13 -9.99 -12.65
N VAL A 39 13.92 -10.25 -11.61
CA VAL A 39 14.12 -11.61 -11.06
C VAL A 39 12.87 -12.15 -10.36
N SER A 40 12.71 -13.48 -10.37
CA SER A 40 11.53 -14.15 -9.80
C SER A 40 11.72 -14.62 -8.36
N ALA A 41 12.96 -14.85 -7.93
CA ALA A 41 13.28 -15.29 -6.57
C ALA A 41 13.40 -14.09 -5.62
N VAL A 42 12.74 -14.18 -4.46
CA VAL A 42 12.78 -13.13 -3.42
C VAL A 42 14.21 -12.94 -2.91
N GLU A 43 14.96 -14.03 -2.69
CA GLU A 43 16.34 -13.97 -2.21
C GLU A 43 17.28 -13.20 -3.15
N GLU A 44 17.20 -13.49 -4.45
CA GLU A 44 17.99 -12.81 -5.48
C GLU A 44 17.67 -11.31 -5.53
N ALA A 45 16.39 -10.95 -5.50
CA ALA A 45 15.96 -9.55 -5.43
C ALA A 45 16.46 -8.87 -4.15
N MET A 46 16.56 -9.58 -3.01
CA MET A 46 17.09 -9.01 -1.77
C MET A 46 18.58 -8.72 -1.90
N ASN A 47 19.33 -9.62 -2.53
CA ASN A 47 20.76 -9.44 -2.74
C ASN A 47 21.03 -8.25 -3.68
N LEU A 48 20.29 -8.14 -4.78
CA LEU A 48 20.36 -6.99 -5.69
C LEU A 48 19.95 -5.68 -4.99
N GLY A 49 18.92 -5.72 -4.15
CA GLY A 49 18.50 -4.56 -3.36
C GLY A 49 19.58 -4.07 -2.39
N ARG A 50 20.28 -4.99 -1.71
CA ARG A 50 21.41 -4.65 -0.82
C ARG A 50 22.59 -4.09 -1.60
N GLU A 51 22.94 -4.72 -2.73
CA GLU A 51 24.00 -4.23 -3.62
C GLU A 51 23.69 -2.82 -4.13
N ALA A 52 22.45 -2.56 -4.58
CA ALA A 52 22.02 -1.25 -5.04
C ALA A 52 22.12 -0.20 -3.93
N ALA A 53 21.67 -0.53 -2.72
CA ALA A 53 21.74 0.38 -1.58
C ALA A 53 23.18 0.76 -1.22
N GLU A 54 24.10 -0.20 -1.21
CA GLU A 54 25.52 0.03 -0.92
C GLU A 54 26.20 0.86 -2.03
N TYR A 55 26.00 0.47 -3.30
CA TYR A 55 26.55 1.17 -4.46
C TYR A 55 26.14 2.64 -4.48
N ILE A 56 24.85 2.91 -4.31
CA ILE A 56 24.30 4.27 -4.37
C ILE A 56 24.67 5.07 -3.12
N SER A 57 24.80 4.44 -1.95
CA SER A 57 25.33 5.12 -0.77
C SER A 57 26.73 5.68 -0.99
N GLY A 58 27.56 4.96 -1.77
CA GLY A 58 28.91 5.38 -2.13
C GLY A 58 28.97 6.66 -2.98
N THR A 59 27.88 7.06 -3.64
CA THR A 59 27.84 8.28 -4.46
C THR A 59 27.46 9.54 -3.65
N PHE A 60 27.05 9.38 -2.39
CA PHE A 60 26.66 10.50 -1.53
C PHE A 60 27.76 10.87 -0.51
N ILE A 61 27.71 12.11 -0.04
CA ILE A 61 28.59 12.57 1.04
C ILE A 61 28.15 11.94 2.38
N LYS A 62 29.09 11.49 3.19
CA LYS A 62 28.81 11.04 4.56
C LYS A 62 28.15 12.19 5.35
N PRO A 63 27.10 11.94 6.15
CA PRO A 63 26.59 10.65 6.63
C PRO A 63 25.39 10.09 5.86
N ILE A 64 25.12 10.56 4.63
CA ILE A 64 23.96 10.11 3.85
C ILE A 64 24.18 8.64 3.43
N LYS A 65 23.21 7.79 3.73
CA LYS A 65 23.23 6.35 3.41
C LYS A 65 21.83 5.90 2.97
N LEU A 66 21.78 5.09 1.94
CA LEU A 66 20.60 4.33 1.54
C LEU A 66 20.69 2.94 2.15
N GLU A 67 19.56 2.43 2.60
CA GLU A 67 19.45 1.10 3.17
C GLU A 67 18.38 0.31 2.44
N PHE A 68 18.69 -0.95 2.13
CA PHE A 68 17.67 -1.88 1.69
C PHE A 68 16.75 -2.18 2.89
N GLU A 69 15.45 -1.96 2.70
CA GLU A 69 14.47 -2.14 3.78
C GLU A 69 13.70 -3.46 3.63
N LYS A 70 13.18 -3.75 2.43
CA LYS A 70 12.18 -4.82 2.22
C LYS A 70 11.93 -5.13 0.75
N ILE A 71 11.25 -6.24 0.50
CA ILE A 71 10.64 -6.60 -0.79
C ILE A 71 9.13 -6.68 -0.68
N TYR A 72 8.46 -6.31 -1.78
CA TYR A 72 7.06 -6.65 -2.01
C TYR A 72 6.93 -7.76 -3.04
N TYR A 73 6.32 -8.88 -2.64
CA TYR A 73 6.01 -9.97 -3.56
C TYR A 73 4.79 -10.77 -3.10
N PRO A 74 3.61 -10.62 -3.74
CA PRO A 74 3.29 -9.72 -4.85
C PRO A 74 3.16 -8.25 -4.42
N TYR A 75 3.15 -7.36 -5.40
CA TYR A 75 2.97 -5.92 -5.25
C TYR A 75 1.78 -5.41 -6.07
N LEU A 76 0.97 -4.51 -5.48
CA LEU A 76 -0.19 -3.88 -6.08
C LEU A 76 -0.10 -2.36 -5.88
N LEU A 77 0.25 -1.64 -6.95
CA LEU A 77 0.25 -0.18 -6.97
C LEU A 77 -1.06 0.33 -7.60
N ILE A 78 -1.87 1.07 -6.83
CA ILE A 78 -3.14 1.62 -7.31
C ILE A 78 -2.94 3.06 -7.76
N SER A 79 -2.35 3.90 -6.90
CA SER A 79 -2.00 5.28 -7.20
C SER A 79 -0.96 5.82 -6.22
N LYS A 80 -0.57 7.08 -6.37
CA LYS A 80 0.38 7.72 -5.46
C LYS A 80 -0.11 7.63 -4.01
N LYS A 81 0.75 7.16 -3.11
CA LYS A 81 0.44 6.88 -1.69
C LYS A 81 -0.66 5.83 -1.45
N ARG A 82 -1.04 5.05 -2.47
CA ARG A 82 -2.06 3.99 -2.39
C ARG A 82 -1.55 2.70 -3.01
N TYR A 83 -1.05 1.79 -2.17
CA TYR A 83 -0.50 0.51 -2.61
C TYR A 83 -0.63 -0.56 -1.53
N ALA A 84 -0.55 -1.83 -1.94
CA ALA A 84 -0.51 -3.00 -1.08
C ALA A 84 0.52 -4.00 -1.58
N GLY A 85 1.00 -4.86 -0.69
CA GLY A 85 1.85 -5.98 -1.06
C GLY A 85 2.15 -6.87 0.13
N LEU A 86 2.63 -8.08 -0.15
CA LEU A 86 3.17 -8.91 0.92
C LEU A 86 4.59 -8.43 1.22
N PHE A 87 4.85 -8.17 2.48
CA PHE A 87 6.06 -7.56 3.01
C PHE A 87 7.05 -8.65 3.39
N TRP A 88 8.26 -8.61 2.81
CA TRP A 88 9.32 -9.60 3.06
C TRP A 88 10.59 -8.92 3.58
N THR A 89 11.05 -9.33 4.76
CA THR A 89 12.38 -9.00 5.29
C THR A 89 13.37 -10.14 5.19
N LYS A 90 12.87 -11.37 5.06
CA LYS A 90 13.62 -12.61 4.85
C LYS A 90 13.11 -13.36 3.62
N PRO A 91 13.92 -14.19 2.97
CA PRO A 91 13.52 -14.89 1.76
C PRO A 91 12.52 -16.02 2.00
N ASP A 92 12.48 -16.59 3.22
CA ASP A 92 11.73 -17.83 3.48
C ASP A 92 10.21 -17.63 3.50
N ASN A 93 9.73 -16.56 4.16
CA ASN A 93 8.31 -16.29 4.35
C ASN A 93 8.04 -14.79 4.40
N PHE A 94 6.85 -14.38 3.96
CA PHE A 94 6.38 -13.01 4.15
C PHE A 94 6.05 -12.75 5.61
N ASP A 95 6.30 -11.53 6.07
CA ASP A 95 6.04 -11.13 7.46
C ASP A 95 4.57 -10.77 7.65
N LYS A 96 3.99 -10.00 6.71
CA LYS A 96 2.61 -9.53 6.76
C LYS A 96 2.15 -8.97 5.41
N MET A 97 0.85 -8.73 5.27
CA MET A 97 0.31 -7.87 4.23
C MET A 97 0.44 -6.40 4.66
N ASP A 98 1.13 -5.59 3.87
CA ASP A 98 1.23 -4.14 4.09
C ASP A 98 0.28 -3.41 3.16
N THR A 99 -0.40 -2.40 3.70
CA THR A 99 -1.33 -1.54 2.96
C THR A 99 -1.06 -0.08 3.31
N LYS A 100 -0.78 0.75 2.32
CA LYS A 100 -0.56 2.19 2.50
C LYS A 100 -1.66 2.97 1.80
N GLY A 101 -2.33 3.84 2.55
CA GLY A 101 -3.35 4.77 2.04
C GLY A 101 -4.63 4.14 1.47
N ILE A 102 -4.77 2.81 1.58
CA ILE A 102 -5.99 2.07 1.22
C ILE A 102 -7.03 2.23 2.33
N GLU A 103 -8.30 2.07 1.97
CA GLU A 103 -9.48 2.14 2.84
C GLU A 103 -9.34 1.32 4.13
N THR A 104 -8.54 0.25 4.12
CA THR A 104 -8.27 -0.63 5.27
C THR A 104 -7.65 0.10 6.47
N VAL A 105 -6.82 1.11 6.22
CA VAL A 105 -6.11 1.88 7.27
C VAL A 105 -6.75 3.25 7.54
N ARG A 106 -7.77 3.62 6.77
CA ARG A 106 -8.49 4.87 6.96
C ARG A 106 -9.63 4.72 7.96
N ARG A 107 -9.89 5.78 8.73
CA ARG A 107 -10.89 5.79 9.82
C ARG A 107 -12.21 6.48 9.45
N ASP A 108 -12.29 7.03 8.25
CA ASP A 108 -13.44 7.79 7.74
C ASP A 108 -14.46 6.93 6.97
N ASN A 109 -14.23 5.62 6.88
CA ASN A 109 -15.12 4.66 6.23
C ASN A 109 -15.81 3.76 7.27
N CYS A 110 -16.91 3.12 6.87
CA CYS A 110 -17.57 2.12 7.71
C CYS A 110 -16.75 0.82 7.79
N LEU A 111 -17.02 0.03 8.82
CA LEU A 111 -16.32 -1.22 9.08
C LEU A 111 -16.53 -2.25 7.96
N LEU A 112 -17.70 -2.26 7.31
CA LEU A 112 -17.99 -3.11 6.16
C LEU A 112 -16.94 -2.93 5.06
N VAL A 113 -16.66 -1.69 4.65
CA VAL A 113 -15.71 -1.40 3.57
C VAL A 113 -14.30 -1.83 3.97
N LYS A 114 -13.90 -1.57 5.22
CA LYS A 114 -12.60 -1.99 5.74
C LYS A 114 -12.42 -3.50 5.66
N ASN A 115 -13.40 -4.28 6.14
CA ASN A 115 -13.35 -5.74 6.13
C ASN A 115 -13.36 -6.27 4.70
N LEU A 116 -14.28 -5.75 3.86
CA LEU A 116 -14.42 -6.17 2.47
C LEU A 116 -13.11 -6.00 1.70
N VAL A 117 -12.48 -4.83 1.78
CA VAL A 117 -11.22 -4.56 1.06
C VAL A 117 -10.09 -5.42 1.62
N ASN A 118 -10.00 -5.60 2.94
CA ASN A 118 -8.97 -6.44 3.56
C ASN A 118 -9.06 -7.89 3.09
N ASP A 119 -10.26 -8.46 3.08
CA ASP A 119 -10.48 -9.86 2.68
C ASP A 119 -10.27 -10.04 1.18
N CYS A 120 -10.64 -9.06 0.35
CA CYS A 120 -10.31 -9.06 -1.07
C CYS A 120 -8.79 -9.04 -1.31
N LEU A 121 -8.06 -8.20 -0.58
CA LEU A 121 -6.59 -8.16 -0.69
C LEU A 121 -5.97 -9.48 -0.23
N HIS A 122 -6.47 -10.10 0.83
CA HIS A 122 -6.07 -11.44 1.25
C HIS A 122 -6.27 -12.47 0.13
N LYS A 123 -7.47 -12.52 -0.46
CA LYS A 123 -7.78 -13.47 -1.54
C LYS A 123 -6.90 -13.27 -2.77
N ILE A 124 -6.61 -12.02 -3.13
CA ILE A 124 -5.84 -11.69 -4.32
C ILE A 124 -4.34 -11.90 -4.10
N LEU A 125 -3.79 -11.43 -2.98
CA LEU A 125 -2.35 -11.39 -2.74
C LEU A 125 -1.81 -12.67 -2.11
N ILE A 126 -2.60 -13.32 -1.25
CA ILE A 126 -2.20 -14.54 -0.54
C ILE A 126 -2.77 -15.77 -1.25
N ASP A 127 -4.09 -15.87 -1.34
CA ASP A 127 -4.74 -17.08 -1.90
C ASP A 127 -4.57 -17.19 -3.42
N ARG A 128 -4.20 -16.08 -4.09
CA ARG A 128 -4.11 -15.95 -5.55
C ARG A 128 -5.42 -16.30 -6.27
N ASP A 129 -6.55 -16.05 -5.61
CA ASP A 129 -7.89 -16.39 -6.08
C ASP A 129 -8.71 -15.12 -6.38
N VAL A 130 -8.50 -14.57 -7.58
CA VAL A 130 -9.29 -13.43 -8.08
C VAL A 130 -10.77 -13.78 -8.27
N PRO A 131 -11.15 -14.94 -8.85
CA PRO A 131 -12.55 -15.35 -8.94
C PRO A 131 -13.25 -15.42 -7.57
N GLY A 132 -12.58 -15.97 -6.55
CA GLY A 132 -13.10 -16.03 -5.19
C GLY A 132 -13.27 -14.63 -4.56
N ALA A 133 -12.34 -13.70 -4.82
CA ALA A 133 -12.50 -12.31 -4.41
C ALA A 133 -13.73 -11.66 -5.07
N VAL A 134 -13.95 -11.88 -6.37
CA VAL A 134 -15.12 -11.38 -7.09
C VAL A 134 -16.42 -11.96 -6.51
N GLN A 135 -16.45 -13.27 -6.23
CA GLN A 135 -17.63 -13.90 -5.65
C GLN A 135 -17.92 -13.39 -4.25
N TYR A 136 -16.89 -13.18 -3.43
CA TYR A 136 -17.01 -12.59 -2.10
C TYR A 136 -17.66 -11.21 -2.14
N VAL A 137 -17.20 -10.33 -3.05
CA VAL A 137 -17.79 -9.00 -3.24
C VAL A 137 -19.26 -9.08 -3.67
N LYS A 138 -19.60 -9.98 -4.62
CA LYS A 138 -20.98 -10.17 -5.06
C LYS A 138 -21.90 -10.61 -3.92
N ASN A 139 -21.43 -11.53 -3.08
CA ASN A 139 -22.18 -12.00 -1.91
C ASN A 139 -22.41 -10.86 -0.91
N ALA A 140 -21.37 -10.08 -0.60
CA ALA A 140 -21.50 -8.92 0.27
C ALA A 140 -22.50 -7.89 -0.28
N ILE A 141 -22.47 -7.60 -1.58
CA ILE A 141 -23.47 -6.70 -2.20
C ILE A 141 -24.88 -7.29 -2.05
N SER A 142 -25.06 -8.59 -2.29
CA SER A 142 -26.36 -9.27 -2.12
C SER A 142 -26.86 -9.19 -0.68
N ASP A 143 -26.00 -9.44 0.31
CA ASP A 143 -26.37 -9.40 1.73
C ASP A 143 -26.76 -7.99 2.18
N LEU A 144 -26.09 -6.97 1.64
CA LEU A 144 -26.44 -5.57 1.90
C LEU A 144 -27.83 -5.24 1.34
N LEU A 145 -28.10 -5.62 0.09
CA LEU A 145 -29.38 -5.34 -0.58
C LEU A 145 -30.55 -6.12 0.02
N MET A 146 -30.28 -7.29 0.60
CA MET A 146 -31.28 -8.13 1.27
C MET A 146 -31.45 -7.80 2.76
N ASN A 147 -30.83 -6.73 3.27
CA ASN A 147 -30.84 -6.35 4.69
C ASN A 147 -30.38 -7.48 5.63
N ARG A 148 -29.39 -8.28 5.20
CA ARG A 148 -28.81 -9.39 5.98
C ARG A 148 -27.52 -9.01 6.71
N MET A 149 -27.19 -7.72 6.77
CA MET A 149 -26.00 -7.21 7.45
C MET A 149 -26.35 -6.55 8.78
N ASP A 150 -25.47 -6.73 9.76
CA ASP A 150 -25.56 -6.04 11.03
C ASP A 150 -25.26 -4.53 10.86
N LEU A 151 -26.07 -3.68 11.51
CA LEU A 151 -25.95 -2.23 11.40
C LEU A 151 -24.61 -1.70 11.94
N SER A 152 -23.96 -2.39 12.88
CA SER A 152 -22.64 -1.98 13.39
C SER A 152 -21.58 -1.90 12.28
N LEU A 153 -21.72 -2.71 11.22
CA LEU A 153 -20.83 -2.68 10.07
C LEU A 153 -20.97 -1.39 9.23
N LEU A 154 -22.10 -0.70 9.36
CA LEU A 154 -22.46 0.48 8.58
C LEU A 154 -22.20 1.80 9.32
N VAL A 155 -21.77 1.74 10.58
CA VAL A 155 -21.46 2.92 11.39
C VAL A 155 -20.23 3.64 10.81
N ILE A 156 -20.35 4.96 10.64
CA ILE A 156 -19.26 5.85 10.21
C ILE A 156 -18.97 6.84 11.33
N THR A 157 -17.69 7.01 11.65
CA THR A 157 -17.24 7.97 12.66
C THR A 157 -16.40 9.08 12.03
N LYS A 158 -16.68 10.32 12.39
CA LYS A 158 -15.88 11.49 12.01
C LYS A 158 -15.58 12.34 13.24
N GLY A 159 -14.38 12.90 13.30
CA GLY A 159 -13.97 13.79 14.38
C GLY A 159 -14.65 15.15 14.26
N LEU A 160 -15.28 15.61 15.35
CA LEU A 160 -15.83 16.95 15.45
C LEU A 160 -14.73 17.89 15.99
N THR A 161 -14.18 18.74 15.12
CA THR A 161 -13.01 19.59 15.44
C THR A 161 -13.35 21.04 15.74
N LYS A 162 -14.49 21.53 15.24
CA LYS A 162 -15.03 22.87 15.50
C LYS A 162 -16.46 22.77 16.06
N THR A 163 -16.98 23.85 16.63
CA THR A 163 -18.33 23.93 17.21
C THR A 163 -19.15 25.02 16.53
N GLY A 164 -20.45 24.79 16.30
CA GLY A 164 -21.37 25.80 15.76
C GLY A 164 -21.07 26.19 14.31
N ASP A 165 -21.20 27.49 14.00
CA ASP A 165 -21.08 28.07 12.66
C ASP A 165 -19.62 28.19 12.16
N ASP A 166 -18.63 27.77 12.95
CA ASP A 166 -17.20 27.81 12.56
C ASP A 166 -16.84 26.82 11.43
N TYR A 167 -17.79 25.97 11.04
CA TYR A 167 -17.71 25.20 9.81
C TYR A 167 -18.30 26.00 8.65
N GLU A 168 -17.42 26.39 7.71
CA GLU A 168 -17.85 26.99 6.44
C GLU A 168 -18.75 26.06 5.61
N VAL A 169 -18.65 24.74 5.82
CA VAL A 169 -19.42 23.72 5.10
C VAL A 169 -20.26 22.89 6.08
N LYS A 170 -21.57 22.83 5.83
CA LYS A 170 -22.48 21.94 6.56
C LYS A 170 -22.17 20.47 6.22
N THR A 171 -21.65 19.73 7.19
CA THR A 171 -21.33 18.31 7.04
C THR A 171 -22.26 17.43 7.88
N ALA A 172 -22.53 16.21 7.41
CA ALA A 172 -23.55 15.33 8.01
C ALA A 172 -23.36 15.06 9.51
N HIS A 173 -22.13 14.82 9.96
CA HIS A 173 -21.82 14.55 11.37
C HIS A 173 -21.98 15.79 12.28
N VAL A 174 -21.77 16.99 11.75
CA VAL A 174 -22.00 18.25 12.49
C VAL A 174 -23.50 18.47 12.67
N GLU A 175 -24.28 18.32 11.60
CA GLU A 175 -25.75 18.46 11.65
C GLU A 175 -26.38 17.45 12.61
N LEU A 176 -25.92 16.19 12.56
CA LEU A 176 -26.36 15.15 13.49
C LEU A 176 -26.03 15.53 14.95
N ALA A 177 -24.82 16.02 15.21
CA ALA A 177 -24.41 16.42 16.56
C ALA A 177 -25.25 17.58 17.10
N GLU A 178 -25.52 18.62 16.30
CA GLU A 178 -26.38 19.74 16.69
C GLU A 178 -27.83 19.30 16.92
N ARG A 179 -28.34 18.37 16.11
CA ARG A 179 -29.68 17.81 16.31
C ARG A 179 -29.79 16.97 17.59
N MET A 180 -28.75 16.23 17.96
CA MET A 180 -28.72 15.41 19.17
C MET A 180 -28.55 16.23 20.47
N ARG A 181 -28.09 17.49 20.37
CA ARG A 181 -27.99 18.42 21.50
C ARG A 181 -29.31 19.07 21.89
N LYS A 182 -30.27 19.11 20.96
CA LYS A 182 -31.64 19.61 21.19
C LYS A 182 -32.48 18.56 21.88
#